data_AF-T0ZEP3-F1
#
_entry.id   AF-T0ZEP3-F1
#
_cell.length_a   1.000
_cell.length_b   1.000
_cell.length_c   1.000
_cell.angle_alpha   90.00
_cell.angle_beta   90.00
_cell.angle_gamma   90.00
#
_symmetry.space_group_name_H-M   'P 1'
#
loop_
_entity.id
_entity.type
_entity.pdbx_description
1 polymer ?
#
loop_
_entity_poly.entity_id
_entity_poly.type
_entity_poly.pdbx_seq_one_letter_code
_entity_poly.pdbx_strand_id
1 'polypeptide(L)'
;MLADDTQLVRAGQPLFKLDPTDAELNLASARHALQQAVRGVAAQFAQVAQAQAEIAARQAQLAQAEDTLRRSAPLLKQRAVAAEQVTRLRNAVIAARAALHAAVQQERAARAAVQGADIARNPGVLRARDAFRAAWINLQRHVVLAPVTGYVAQRTAQLGQRIQPGQPLMQVIPLSHLWVDANFKETMHRPTCASASR
;
A
#
# COMPACT_ATOMS: atom_id res chain seq x y z
N MET A 1 24.10 -20.98 0.45
CA MET A 1 23.45 -22.27 0.76
C MET A 1 23.97 -22.72 2.11
N LEU A 2 23.13 -23.35 2.96
CA LEU A 2 23.48 -23.60 4.37
C LEU A 2 23.37 -25.09 4.81
N ALA A 3 22.88 -25.99 3.95
CA ALA A 3 22.77 -27.43 4.25
C ALA A 3 23.09 -28.30 3.02
N ASP A 4 23.77 -29.44 3.21
CA ASP A 4 24.19 -30.38 2.17
C ASP A 4 23.40 -31.70 2.19
N ASP A 5 23.53 -32.49 1.11
CA ASP A 5 22.90 -33.82 1.00
C ASP A 5 23.33 -34.71 2.19
N THR A 6 22.43 -35.58 2.66
CA THR A 6 22.62 -36.45 3.83
C THR A 6 22.82 -35.74 5.17
N GLN A 7 22.68 -34.41 5.23
CA GLN A 7 22.77 -33.67 6.48
C GLN A 7 21.44 -33.75 7.27
N LEU A 8 21.55 -33.90 8.59
CA LEU A 8 20.42 -33.73 9.50
C LEU A 8 20.08 -32.23 9.61
N VAL A 9 18.84 -31.89 9.29
CA VAL A 9 18.29 -30.54 9.47
C VAL A 9 17.21 -30.56 10.55
N ARG A 10 17.15 -29.51 11.37
CA ARG A 10 16.11 -29.33 12.39
C ARG A 10 14.96 -28.48 11.85
N ALA A 11 13.75 -28.71 12.34
CA ALA A 11 12.61 -27.83 12.03
C ALA A 11 12.96 -26.36 12.35
N GLY A 12 12.69 -25.45 11.42
CA GLY A 12 13.03 -24.04 11.51
C GLY A 12 14.48 -23.68 11.11
N GLN A 13 15.33 -24.66 10.77
CA GLN A 13 16.69 -24.39 10.30
C GLN A 13 16.67 -23.77 8.88
N PRO A 14 17.43 -22.69 8.62
CA PRO A 14 17.58 -22.14 7.27
C PRO A 14 18.23 -23.14 6.30
N LEU A 15 17.56 -23.41 5.19
CA LEU A 15 18.04 -24.31 4.12
C LEU A 15 18.63 -23.50 2.96
N PHE A 16 17.85 -22.54 2.47
CA PHE A 16 18.23 -21.67 1.36
C PHE A 16 18.09 -20.21 1.74
N LYS A 17 19.01 -19.39 1.23
CA LYS A 17 18.91 -17.94 1.23
C LYS A 17 18.85 -17.49 -0.22
N LEU A 18 17.77 -16.81 -0.57
CA LEU A 18 17.55 -16.18 -1.86
C LEU A 18 18.15 -14.79 -1.84
N ASP A 19 18.55 -14.30 -3.01
CA ASP A 19 18.96 -12.91 -3.19
C ASP A 19 17.76 -11.99 -2.91
N PRO A 20 17.82 -11.09 -1.92
CA PRO A 20 16.72 -10.21 -1.57
C PRO A 20 16.59 -9.00 -2.49
N THR A 21 17.52 -8.76 -3.42
CA THR A 21 17.61 -7.52 -4.22
C THR A 21 16.27 -7.12 -4.87
N ASP A 22 15.60 -8.03 -5.56
CA ASP A 22 14.29 -7.75 -6.19
C ASP A 22 13.21 -7.43 -5.14
N ALA A 23 13.23 -8.11 -3.99
CA ALA A 23 12.27 -7.88 -2.92
C ALA A 23 12.51 -6.54 -2.20
N GLU A 24 13.77 -6.13 -2.04
CA GLU A 24 14.16 -4.83 -1.50
C GLU A 24 13.71 -3.69 -2.41
N LEU A 25 13.94 -3.82 -3.72
CA LEU A 25 13.46 -2.86 -4.73
C LEU A 25 11.94 -2.75 -4.73
N ASN A 26 11.24 -3.88 -4.66
CA ASN A 26 9.78 -3.91 -4.58
C ASN A 26 9.25 -3.24 -3.29
N LEU A 27 9.91 -3.46 -2.16
CA LEU A 27 9.56 -2.79 -0.90
C LEU A 27 9.79 -1.28 -0.99
N ALA A 28 10.91 -0.83 -1.58
CA ALA A 28 11.21 0.57 -1.80
C ALA A 28 10.14 1.22 -2.71
N SER A 29 9.80 0.58 -3.83
CA SER A 29 8.73 1.02 -4.73
C SER A 29 7.38 1.14 -4.02
N ALA A 30 6.98 0.12 -3.25
CA ALA A 30 5.73 0.14 -2.48
C ALA A 30 5.73 1.23 -1.40
N ARG A 31 6.88 1.51 -0.78
CA ARG A 31 7.06 2.62 0.17
C ARG A 31 6.83 3.97 -0.52
N HIS A 32 7.40 4.17 -1.69
CA HIS A 32 7.22 5.40 -2.47
C HIS A 32 5.77 5.58 -2.91
N ALA A 33 5.10 4.51 -3.35
CA ALA A 33 3.68 4.55 -3.70
C ALA A 33 2.81 4.95 -2.50
N LEU A 34 3.10 4.42 -1.30
CA LEU A 34 2.42 4.84 -0.07
C LEU A 34 2.66 6.32 0.27
N GLN A 35 3.92 6.79 0.17
CA GLN A 35 4.25 8.20 0.39
C GLN A 35 3.51 9.11 -0.59
N GLN A 36 3.44 8.74 -1.87
CA GLN A 36 2.69 9.47 -2.89
C GLN A 36 1.19 9.48 -2.60
N ALA A 37 0.61 8.34 -2.21
CA ALA A 37 -0.81 8.27 -1.84
C ALA A 37 -1.13 9.21 -0.67
N VAL A 38 -0.31 9.20 0.39
CA VAL A 38 -0.48 10.08 1.55
C VAL A 38 -0.35 11.55 1.15
N ARG A 39 0.67 11.91 0.36
CA ARG A 39 0.86 13.28 -0.14
C ARG A 39 -0.29 13.74 -1.04
N GLY A 40 -0.82 12.85 -1.87
CA GLY A 40 -1.96 13.13 -2.73
C GLY A 40 -3.21 13.50 -1.93
N VAL A 41 -3.52 12.73 -0.87
CA VAL A 41 -4.65 13.06 0.01
C VAL A 41 -4.39 14.34 0.81
N ALA A 42 -3.18 14.54 1.33
CA ALA A 42 -2.82 15.77 2.01
C ALA A 42 -2.98 17.02 1.11
N ALA A 43 -2.64 16.91 -0.18
CA ALA A 43 -2.86 17.97 -1.15
C ALA A 43 -4.35 18.28 -1.37
N GLN A 44 -5.22 17.27 -1.36
CA GLN A 44 -6.67 17.48 -1.44
C GLN A 44 -7.20 18.25 -0.22
N PHE A 45 -6.71 17.94 0.99
CA PHE A 45 -7.04 18.71 2.19
C PHE A 45 -6.53 20.16 2.11
N ALA A 46 -5.30 20.37 1.60
CA ALA A 46 -4.77 21.71 1.36
C ALA A 46 -5.63 22.51 0.37
N GLN A 47 -6.18 21.85 -0.66
CA GLN A 47 -7.10 22.48 -1.62
C GLN A 47 -8.39 22.95 -0.95
N VAL A 48 -8.92 22.20 0.02
CA VAL A 48 -10.08 22.64 0.81
C VAL A 48 -9.75 23.88 1.64
N ALA A 49 -8.60 23.89 2.31
CA ALA A 49 -8.14 25.05 3.08
C ALA A 49 -7.95 26.28 2.17
N GLN A 50 -7.40 26.10 0.96
CA GLN A 50 -7.27 27.17 -0.02
C GLN A 50 -8.64 27.70 -0.46
N ALA A 51 -9.62 26.82 -0.73
CA ALA A 51 -10.97 27.25 -1.11
C ALA A 51 -11.69 28.00 0.01
N GLN A 52 -11.44 27.63 1.28
CA GLN A 52 -11.96 28.37 2.44
C GLN A 52 -11.33 29.76 2.56
N ALA A 53 -10.02 29.88 2.33
CA ALA A 53 -9.35 31.18 2.30
C ALA A 53 -9.89 32.07 1.16
N GLU A 54 -10.19 31.49 0.00
CA GLU A 54 -10.79 32.21 -1.11
C GLU A 54 -12.19 32.73 -0.76
N ILE A 55 -13.01 31.95 -0.05
CA ILE A 55 -14.32 32.43 0.47
C ILE A 55 -14.12 33.66 1.35
N ALA A 56 -13.17 33.63 2.29
CA ALA A 56 -12.90 34.77 3.17
C ALA A 56 -12.48 36.01 2.37
N ALA A 57 -11.65 35.84 1.35
CA ALA A 57 -11.26 36.93 0.44
C ALA A 57 -12.47 37.50 -0.32
N ARG A 58 -13.36 36.64 -0.86
CA ARG A 58 -14.58 37.08 -1.57
C ARG A 58 -15.59 37.74 -0.65
N GLN A 59 -15.69 37.31 0.62
CA GLN A 59 -16.51 37.98 1.62
C GLN A 59 -16.01 39.39 1.91
N ALA A 60 -14.70 39.58 2.07
CA ALA A 60 -14.10 40.90 2.26
C ALA A 60 -14.36 41.83 1.05
N GLN A 61 -14.21 41.30 -0.16
CA GLN A 61 -14.51 42.05 -1.40
C GLN A 61 -15.97 42.47 -1.49
N LEU A 62 -16.91 41.57 -1.15
CA LEU A 62 -18.33 41.89 -1.12
C LEU A 62 -18.63 42.98 -0.07
N ALA A 63 -18.08 42.85 1.14
CA ALA A 63 -18.28 43.83 2.21
C ALA A 63 -17.77 45.22 1.80
N GLN A 64 -16.61 45.29 1.15
CA GLN A 64 -16.06 46.55 0.63
C GLN A 64 -16.96 47.17 -0.46
N ALA A 65 -17.47 46.36 -1.39
CA ALA A 65 -18.37 46.83 -2.44
C ALA A 65 -19.69 47.34 -1.86
N GLU A 66 -20.26 46.63 -0.88
CA GLU A 66 -21.48 47.01 -0.20
C GLU A 66 -21.32 48.30 0.62
N ASP A 67 -20.19 48.45 1.32
CA ASP A 67 -19.88 49.68 2.06
C ASP A 67 -19.69 50.89 1.13
N THR A 68 -18.97 50.70 0.02
CA THR A 68 -18.77 51.76 -0.98
C THR A 68 -20.11 52.20 -1.56
N LEU A 69 -20.98 51.26 -1.93
CA LEU A 69 -22.32 51.58 -2.41
C LEU A 69 -23.15 52.28 -1.33
N ARG A 70 -23.08 51.82 -0.07
CA ARG A 70 -23.82 52.41 1.07
C ARG A 70 -23.43 53.86 1.30
N ARG A 71 -22.13 54.19 1.18
CA ARG A 71 -21.62 55.57 1.30
C ARG A 71 -22.00 56.44 0.11
N SER A 72 -21.99 55.91 -1.12
CA SER A 72 -22.30 56.71 -2.32
C SER A 72 -23.79 56.88 -2.62
N ALA A 73 -24.65 55.95 -2.20
CA ALA A 73 -26.09 56.01 -2.44
C ALA A 73 -26.79 57.31 -1.93
N PRO A 74 -26.53 57.81 -0.71
CA PRO A 74 -27.16 59.06 -0.23
C PRO A 74 -26.63 60.30 -0.97
N LEU A 75 -25.38 60.29 -1.44
CA LEU A 75 -24.76 61.41 -2.17
C LEU A 75 -25.46 61.69 -3.51
N LEU A 76 -26.16 60.71 -4.09
CA LEU A 76 -26.96 60.89 -5.30
C LEU A 76 -28.10 61.88 -5.09
N LYS A 77 -28.75 61.85 -3.92
CA LYS A 77 -29.83 62.79 -3.57
C LYS A 77 -29.31 64.22 -3.42
N GLN A 78 -28.05 64.35 -3.02
CA GLN A 78 -27.34 65.63 -2.89
C GLN A 78 -26.73 66.11 -4.22
N ARG A 79 -26.94 65.38 -5.32
CA ARG A 79 -26.31 65.61 -6.65
C ARG A 79 -24.76 65.65 -6.60
N ALA A 80 -24.16 65.07 -5.57
CA ALA A 80 -22.71 65.02 -5.38
C ALA A 80 -22.04 63.86 -6.13
N VAL A 81 -22.83 62.91 -6.68
CA VAL A 81 -22.36 61.82 -7.54
C VAL A 81 -23.33 61.60 -8.71
N ALA A 82 -22.80 61.12 -9.84
CA ALA A 82 -23.61 60.78 -11.01
C ALA A 82 -24.47 59.52 -10.78
N ALA A 83 -25.66 59.46 -11.38
CA ALA A 83 -26.53 58.28 -11.30
C ALA A 83 -25.85 57.02 -11.88
N GLU A 84 -25.10 57.17 -12.96
CA GLU A 84 -24.32 56.10 -13.58
C GLU A 84 -23.29 55.50 -12.60
N GLN A 85 -22.63 56.33 -11.78
CA GLN A 85 -21.69 55.86 -10.76
C GLN A 85 -22.36 54.92 -9.77
N VAL A 86 -23.55 55.28 -9.27
CA VAL A 86 -24.29 54.44 -8.32
C VAL A 86 -24.73 53.13 -8.97
N THR A 87 -25.16 53.16 -10.23
CA THR A 87 -25.49 51.94 -11.00
C THR A 87 -24.27 51.03 -11.16
N ARG A 88 -23.09 51.58 -11.48
CA ARG A 88 -21.84 50.79 -11.53
C ARG A 88 -21.51 50.14 -10.19
N LEU A 89 -21.66 50.87 -9.08
CA LEU A 89 -21.45 50.33 -7.73
C LEU A 89 -22.45 49.22 -7.37
N ARG A 90 -23.73 49.35 -7.77
CA ARG A 90 -24.72 48.27 -7.61
C ARG A 90 -24.31 47.02 -8.40
N ASN A 91 -23.89 47.19 -9.64
CA ASN A 91 -23.41 46.07 -10.47
C ASN A 91 -22.16 45.43 -9.86
N ALA A 92 -21.26 46.21 -9.25
CA ALA A 92 -20.09 45.68 -8.55
C ALA A 92 -20.47 44.82 -7.34
N VAL A 93 -21.49 45.21 -6.55
CA VAL A 93 -22.03 44.38 -5.46
C VAL A 93 -22.62 43.07 -6.00
N ILE A 94 -23.40 43.13 -7.09
CA ILE A 94 -23.98 41.93 -7.72
C ILE A 94 -22.86 40.98 -8.18
N ALA A 95 -21.84 41.51 -8.85
CA ALA A 95 -20.68 40.74 -9.31
C ALA A 95 -19.90 40.12 -8.14
N ALA A 96 -19.63 40.88 -7.08
CA ALA A 96 -18.94 40.37 -5.89
C ALA A 96 -19.74 39.26 -5.17
N ARG A 97 -21.07 39.40 -5.12
CA ARG A 97 -21.96 38.37 -4.56
C ARG A 97 -21.96 37.10 -5.40
N ALA A 98 -21.98 37.22 -6.73
CA ALA A 98 -21.87 36.09 -7.64
C ALA A 98 -20.51 35.37 -7.50
N ALA A 99 -19.42 36.13 -7.37
CA ALA A 99 -18.07 35.59 -7.15
C ALA A 99 -17.96 34.84 -5.80
N LEU A 100 -18.54 35.40 -4.72
CA LEU A 100 -18.62 34.70 -3.44
C LEU A 100 -19.42 33.40 -3.55
N HIS A 101 -20.57 33.43 -4.22
CA HIS A 101 -21.36 32.23 -4.43
C HIS A 101 -20.58 31.15 -5.19
N ALA A 102 -19.84 31.53 -6.25
CA ALA A 102 -18.98 30.62 -6.99
C ALA A 102 -17.88 30.01 -6.10
N ALA A 103 -17.21 30.81 -5.27
CA ALA A 103 -16.20 30.34 -4.32
C ALA A 103 -16.78 29.34 -3.30
N VAL A 104 -18.01 29.57 -2.81
CA VAL A 104 -18.71 28.63 -1.93
C VAL A 104 -18.99 27.30 -2.63
N GLN A 105 -19.42 27.31 -3.90
CA GLN A 105 -19.63 26.06 -4.64
C GLN A 105 -18.31 25.32 -4.90
N GLN A 106 -17.22 26.05 -5.16
CA GLN A 106 -15.89 25.47 -5.34
C GLN A 106 -15.38 24.81 -4.04
N GLU A 107 -15.59 25.42 -2.88
CA GLU A 107 -15.26 24.82 -1.59
C GLU A 107 -16.07 23.56 -1.32
N ARG A 108 -17.37 23.56 -1.63
CA ARG A 108 -18.23 22.38 -1.52
C ARG A 108 -17.73 21.23 -2.40
N ALA A 109 -17.34 21.53 -3.63
CA ALA A 109 -16.76 20.53 -4.53
C ALA A 109 -15.43 19.98 -4.00
N ALA A 110 -14.54 20.85 -3.50
CA ALA A 110 -13.27 20.44 -2.89
C ALA A 110 -13.51 19.58 -1.63
N ARG A 111 -14.48 19.95 -0.80
CA ARG A 111 -14.85 19.22 0.42
C ARG A 111 -15.46 17.86 0.11
N ALA A 112 -16.31 17.78 -0.92
CA ALA A 112 -16.88 16.51 -1.39
C ALA A 112 -15.78 15.51 -1.82
N ALA A 113 -14.69 16.00 -2.41
CA ALA A 113 -13.55 15.16 -2.81
C ALA A 113 -12.81 14.51 -1.61
N VAL A 114 -12.89 15.10 -0.42
CA VAL A 114 -12.28 14.57 0.82
C VAL A 114 -13.30 14.03 1.84
N GLN A 115 -14.59 14.05 1.50
CA GLN A 115 -15.66 13.77 2.44
C GLN A 115 -15.63 12.30 2.88
N GLY A 116 -15.62 12.07 4.21
CA GLY A 116 -15.63 10.72 4.79
C GLY A 116 -14.27 10.02 4.83
N ALA A 117 -13.20 10.65 4.36
CA ALA A 117 -11.86 10.06 4.35
C ALA A 117 -10.88 10.87 5.20
N ASP A 118 -10.58 10.40 6.40
CA ASP A 118 -9.31 10.76 7.06
C ASP A 118 -8.15 10.24 6.19
N ILE A 119 -7.00 10.90 6.19
CA ILE A 119 -5.81 10.48 5.43
C ILE A 119 -5.52 8.99 5.70
N ALA A 120 -5.61 8.56 6.95
CA ALA A 120 -5.37 7.18 7.35
C ALA A 120 -6.46 6.18 6.89
N ARG A 121 -7.69 6.66 6.66
CA ARG A 121 -8.84 5.83 6.24
C ARG A 121 -9.17 5.97 4.75
N ASN A 122 -8.40 6.77 4.02
CA ASN A 122 -8.58 6.95 2.59
C ASN A 122 -8.34 5.62 1.85
N PRO A 123 -9.25 5.17 0.97
CA PRO A 123 -9.11 3.89 0.26
C PRO A 123 -7.81 3.75 -0.55
N GLY A 124 -7.31 4.85 -1.13
CA GLY A 124 -6.04 4.86 -1.86
C GLY A 124 -4.84 4.64 -0.94
N VAL A 125 -4.84 5.28 0.24
CA VAL A 125 -3.80 5.09 1.27
C VAL A 125 -3.85 3.68 1.86
N LEU A 126 -5.05 3.15 2.14
CA LEU A 126 -5.21 1.78 2.64
C LEU A 126 -4.66 0.75 1.64
N ARG A 127 -5.01 0.89 0.35
CA ARG A 127 -4.48 0.02 -0.71
C ARG A 127 -2.96 0.08 -0.80
N ALA A 128 -2.38 1.27 -0.74
CA ALA A 128 -0.93 1.44 -0.79
C ALA A 128 -0.23 0.89 0.47
N ARG A 129 -0.87 0.99 1.64
CA ARG A 129 -0.38 0.42 2.90
C ARG A 129 -0.39 -1.11 2.84
N ASP A 130 -1.44 -1.70 2.29
CA ASP A 130 -1.55 -3.15 2.16
C ASP A 130 -0.53 -3.67 1.15
N ALA A 131 -0.29 -2.95 0.05
CA ALA A 131 0.79 -3.25 -0.90
C ALA A 131 2.19 -3.17 -0.26
N PHE A 132 2.44 -2.14 0.57
CA PHE A 132 3.68 -2.04 1.34
C PHE A 132 3.85 -3.23 2.30
N ARG A 133 2.79 -3.62 3.02
CA ARG A 133 2.81 -4.79 3.91
C ARG A 133 3.08 -6.08 3.14
N ALA A 134 2.47 -6.26 1.97
CA ALA A 134 2.71 -7.43 1.12
C ALA A 134 4.17 -7.50 0.65
N ALA A 135 4.74 -6.37 0.20
CA ALA A 135 6.15 -6.29 -0.19
C ALA A 135 7.09 -6.59 0.99
N TRP A 136 6.77 -6.10 2.19
CA TRP A 136 7.53 -6.39 3.40
C TRP A 136 7.51 -7.88 3.76
N ILE A 137 6.34 -8.53 3.68
CA ILE A 137 6.21 -9.98 3.89
C ILE A 137 7.04 -10.75 2.87
N ASN A 138 7.03 -10.34 1.60
CA ASN A 138 7.82 -10.98 0.55
C ASN A 138 9.33 -10.84 0.79
N LEU A 139 9.78 -9.68 1.27
CA LEU A 139 11.18 -9.50 1.68
C LEU A 139 11.55 -10.44 2.84
N GLN A 140 10.66 -10.67 3.80
CA GLN A 140 10.93 -11.64 4.87
C GLN A 140 11.01 -13.10 4.35
N ARG A 141 10.35 -13.40 3.23
CA ARG A 141 10.32 -14.74 2.60
C ARG A 141 11.52 -15.07 1.70
N HIS A 142 12.66 -14.39 1.87
CA HIS A 142 13.89 -14.70 1.15
C HIS A 142 14.67 -15.88 1.78
N VAL A 143 14.30 -16.34 2.97
CA VAL A 143 14.91 -17.51 3.62
C VAL A 143 13.91 -18.67 3.64
N VAL A 144 14.31 -19.80 3.07
CA VAL A 144 13.53 -21.04 3.12
C VAL A 144 13.97 -21.84 4.34
N LEU A 145 13.04 -22.10 5.26
CA LEU A 145 13.27 -22.87 6.48
C LEU A 145 12.85 -24.33 6.30
N ALA A 146 13.47 -25.24 7.04
CA ALA A 146 13.06 -26.64 7.09
C ALA A 146 11.71 -26.77 7.82
N PRO A 147 10.68 -27.39 7.21
CA PRO A 147 9.36 -27.54 7.85
C PRO A 147 9.37 -28.60 8.96
N VAL A 148 10.27 -29.59 8.87
CA VAL A 148 10.38 -30.72 9.80
C VAL A 148 11.85 -31.02 10.10
N THR A 149 12.10 -31.70 11.22
CA THR A 149 13.41 -32.29 11.52
C THR A 149 13.57 -33.60 10.75
N GLY A 150 14.65 -33.75 10.00
CA GLY A 150 14.88 -34.93 9.16
C GLY A 150 16.17 -34.87 8.38
N TYR A 151 16.41 -35.87 7.53
CA TYR A 151 17.59 -35.93 6.67
C TYR A 151 17.28 -35.38 5.29
N VAL A 152 18.22 -34.62 4.73
CA VAL A 152 18.17 -34.15 3.35
C VAL A 152 18.39 -35.34 2.41
N ALA A 153 17.36 -35.74 1.68
CA ALA A 153 17.38 -36.92 0.81
C ALA A 153 17.84 -36.61 -0.61
N GLN A 154 17.39 -35.48 -1.15
CA GLN A 154 17.77 -35.04 -2.50
C GLN A 154 17.74 -33.51 -2.60
N ARG A 155 18.84 -32.96 -3.11
CA ARG A 155 18.96 -31.56 -3.52
C ARG A 155 18.73 -31.41 -5.03
N THR A 156 17.87 -30.47 -5.39
CA THR A 156 17.60 -30.15 -6.81
C THR A 156 18.10 -28.75 -7.18
N ALA A 157 18.18 -27.81 -6.24
CA ALA A 157 18.58 -26.43 -6.50
C ALA A 157 20.12 -26.24 -6.45
N GLN A 158 20.67 -25.50 -7.41
CA GLN A 158 22.10 -25.15 -7.49
C GLN A 158 22.32 -23.65 -7.19
N LEU A 159 23.51 -23.29 -6.67
CA LEU A 159 23.88 -21.88 -6.51
C LEU A 159 23.86 -21.16 -7.87
N GLY A 160 23.28 -19.95 -7.89
CA GLY A 160 23.15 -19.13 -9.10
C GLY A 160 21.95 -19.46 -9.98
N GLN A 161 21.20 -20.54 -9.72
CA GLN A 161 19.94 -20.78 -10.43
C GLN A 161 18.83 -19.84 -9.96
N ARG A 162 18.08 -19.30 -10.90
CA ARG A 162 16.82 -18.57 -10.64
C ARG A 162 15.71 -19.59 -10.37
N ILE A 163 15.06 -19.47 -9.22
CA ILE A 163 13.97 -20.36 -8.82
C ILE A 163 12.61 -19.67 -9.00
N GLN A 164 11.59 -20.46 -9.34
CA GLN A 164 10.21 -19.98 -9.45
C GLN A 164 9.37 -20.49 -8.26
N PRO A 165 8.30 -19.76 -7.87
CA PRO A 165 7.36 -20.25 -6.86
C PRO A 165 6.80 -21.63 -7.21
N GLY A 166 6.81 -22.55 -6.24
CA GLY A 166 6.30 -23.91 -6.42
C GLY A 166 7.32 -24.92 -6.97
N GLN A 167 8.53 -24.50 -7.34
CA GLN A 167 9.59 -25.42 -7.76
C GLN A 167 10.14 -26.20 -6.54
N PRO A 168 10.19 -27.55 -6.58
CA PRO A 168 10.78 -28.33 -5.50
C PRO A 168 12.31 -28.14 -5.47
N LEU A 169 12.84 -27.67 -4.33
CA LEU A 169 14.27 -27.37 -4.17
C LEU A 169 15.04 -28.44 -3.40
N MET A 170 14.38 -29.06 -2.42
CA MET A 170 14.96 -30.04 -1.49
C MET A 170 13.86 -30.94 -0.92
N GLN A 171 14.19 -32.20 -0.69
CA GLN A 171 13.35 -33.14 0.03
C GLN A 171 13.96 -33.47 1.40
N VAL A 172 13.18 -33.30 2.48
CA VAL A 172 13.57 -33.66 3.85
C VAL A 172 12.71 -34.83 4.32
N ILE A 173 13.35 -35.93 4.72
CA ILE A 173 12.68 -37.14 5.20
C ILE A 173 12.74 -37.19 6.74
N PRO A 174 11.59 -37.12 7.44
CA PRO A 174 11.55 -37.31 8.89
C PRO A 174 11.78 -38.77 9.25
N LEU A 175 12.62 -39.03 10.26
CA LEU A 175 12.92 -40.41 10.72
C LEU A 175 11.89 -40.98 11.71
N SER A 176 10.89 -40.20 12.12
CA SER A 176 9.92 -40.63 13.13
C SER A 176 8.93 -41.70 12.64
N HIS A 177 8.82 -41.92 11.33
CA HIS A 177 7.88 -42.87 10.70
C HIS A 177 8.51 -43.63 9.52
N LEU A 178 9.71 -44.19 9.70
CA LEU A 178 10.35 -44.98 8.64
C LEU A 178 9.78 -46.41 8.63
N TRP A 179 9.30 -46.88 7.48
CA TRP A 179 9.03 -48.30 7.23
C TRP A 179 9.99 -48.82 6.16
N VAL A 180 10.51 -50.03 6.34
CA VAL A 180 11.39 -50.69 5.37
C VAL A 180 10.55 -51.66 4.55
N ASP A 181 10.40 -51.38 3.27
CA ASP A 181 9.78 -52.32 2.33
C ASP A 181 10.87 -53.23 1.76
N ALA A 182 10.95 -54.45 2.28
CA ALA A 182 11.96 -55.42 1.88
C ALA A 182 11.38 -56.34 0.80
N ASN A 183 11.63 -56.01 -0.46
CA ASN A 183 11.32 -56.89 -1.59
C ASN A 183 12.35 -58.03 -1.68
N PHE A 184 12.08 -59.13 -0.99
CA PHE A 184 12.87 -60.36 -1.13
C PHE A 184 12.48 -61.07 -2.44
N LYS A 185 13.47 -61.34 -3.30
CA LYS A 185 13.29 -62.29 -4.40
C LYS A 185 13.16 -63.70 -3.82
N GLU A 186 12.05 -64.38 -4.15
CA GLU A 186 11.70 -65.73 -3.66
C GLU A 186 12.76 -66.82 -3.95
N THR A 187 13.77 -66.56 -4.78
CA THR A 187 14.88 -67.50 -5.04
C THR A 187 15.94 -67.59 -3.93
N MET A 188 15.83 -66.78 -2.87
CA MET A 188 16.77 -66.78 -1.73
C MET A 188 16.27 -67.56 -0.50
N HIS A 189 15.17 -68.32 -0.59
CA HIS A 189 14.76 -69.19 0.52
C HIS A 189 15.51 -70.53 0.43
N ARG A 190 16.69 -70.62 1.07
CA ARG A 190 17.35 -71.90 1.28
C ARG A 190 16.78 -72.50 2.58
N PRO A 191 16.07 -73.64 2.55
CA PRO A 191 15.64 -74.28 3.78
C PRO A 191 16.88 -74.83 4.48
N THR A 192 17.27 -74.23 5.60
CA THR A 192 18.19 -74.85 6.55
C THR A 192 17.47 -76.03 7.19
N CYS A 193 17.60 -77.21 6.58
CA CYS A 193 17.38 -78.48 7.25
C CYS A 193 18.63 -78.77 8.11
N ALA A 194 18.45 -78.98 9.40
CA ALA A 194 19.42 -79.68 10.23
C ALA A 194 18.68 -80.69 11.12
N SER A 195 18.93 -81.95 10.79
CA SER A 195 18.54 -83.15 11.50
C SER A 195 19.27 -83.35 12.83
N ALA A 196 18.57 -84.06 13.74
CA ALA A 196 19.05 -85.20 14.55
C ALA A 196 19.21 -85.05 16.07
N SER A 197 18.54 -86.00 16.73
CA SER A 197 18.84 -86.70 18.00
C SER A 197 18.54 -86.00 19.33
N ARG A 198 17.57 -86.55 20.07
CA ARG A 198 17.80 -87.72 20.93
C ARG A 198 16.52 -88.52 21.10
#